data_AF-A0A835YYQ6-F1
#
_entry.id   AF-A0A835YYQ6-F1
#
_cell.length_a   1.000
_cell.length_b   1.000
_cell.length_c   1.000
_cell.angle_alpha   90.00
_cell.angle_beta   90.00
_cell.angle_gamma   90.00
#
_symmetry.space_group_name_H-M   'P 1'
#
loop_
_entity.id
_entity.type
_entity.pdbx_description
1 polymer ?
#
loop_
_entity_poly.entity_id
_entity_poly.type
_entity_poly.pdbx_seq_one_letter_code
_entity_poly.pdbx_strand_id
1 'polypeptide(L)'
;MASQGFAAMEQDFLEGATQTKRVFVCTNRWCKERGSGATLSSFVGLAPEDEVLVQGVNCLGRCNKDEVLVQGVNCLGRCNKGPNLRVLQEDGTWLEFNRIDSVERVYKILRDFLSVGVSRTAAECLKYNFQGNSHLDKNEVTEAIECYNKAISMGWADQEGVLLVMRATAYLQRAYSHRRALTALLSRVARDMPGTGTLEIIHKLAPSNPHASPNSVAPSNPRAARVLVAPSNPRAALMLVDRLAAYCREKETLYQTTKFRYGLYEIALLRACNDALRATQLLPDYAKCWLRAGDALAELRRFSEAADYYEVRRFSEAMDYDAPLLQTSSGAVELDPQLAETLAPTVALELDPQLAETLAPTIQWLRTASAGGEGDAAATDAALGRRLGSQTDASVANVNRAALPPRARRGATLALLRTRDKKESVLDTALHVGDDAQAYTEAAST
;
A
#
# COMPACT_ATOMS: atom_id res chain seq x y z
N MET A 1 58.63 -0.53 -35.21
CA MET A 1 58.93 -1.24 -33.95
C MET A 1 57.94 -0.93 -32.80
N ALA A 2 56.91 -0.08 -33.00
CA ALA A 2 55.90 0.22 -31.96
C ALA A 2 54.59 -0.60 -32.07
N SER A 3 54.47 -1.53 -33.04
CA SER A 3 53.25 -2.32 -33.28
C SER A 3 53.26 -3.71 -32.65
N GLN A 4 54.36 -4.11 -31.98
CA GLN A 4 54.47 -5.42 -31.32
C GLN A 4 54.15 -5.38 -29.82
N GLY A 5 53.96 -4.19 -29.22
CA GLY A 5 53.69 -4.04 -27.79
C GLY A 5 52.21 -4.11 -27.38
N PHE A 6 51.26 -3.90 -28.31
CA PHE A 6 49.83 -3.94 -28.00
C PHE A 6 49.23 -5.35 -28.03
N ALA A 7 49.78 -6.26 -28.86
CA ALA A 7 49.26 -7.63 -28.98
C ALA A 7 49.58 -8.51 -27.76
N ALA A 8 50.67 -8.23 -27.03
CA ALA A 8 51.03 -8.99 -25.83
C ALA A 8 50.20 -8.60 -24.60
N MET A 9 49.75 -7.34 -24.51
CA MET A 9 48.93 -6.87 -23.38
C MET A 9 47.46 -7.33 -23.48
N GLU A 10 46.99 -7.66 -24.68
CA GLU A 10 45.66 -8.24 -24.92
C GLU A 10 45.63 -9.75 -24.64
N GLN A 11 46.78 -10.44 -24.69
CA GLN A 11 46.88 -11.87 -24.37
C GLN A 11 46.98 -12.14 -22.86
N ASP A 12 47.67 -11.32 -22.07
CA ASP A 12 47.77 -11.51 -20.61
C ASP A 12 46.46 -11.23 -19.84
N PHE A 13 45.49 -10.54 -20.47
CA PHE A 13 44.15 -10.34 -19.89
C PHE A 13 43.19 -11.53 -20.17
N LEU A 14 43.56 -12.44 -21.07
CA LEU A 14 42.73 -13.58 -21.49
C LEU A 14 43.01 -14.87 -20.70
N GLU A 15 44.10 -14.97 -19.94
CA GLU A 15 44.50 -16.23 -19.30
C GLU A 15 43.98 -16.44 -17.86
N GLY A 16 43.19 -15.50 -17.31
CA GLY A 16 42.66 -15.64 -15.94
C GLY A 16 41.25 -15.11 -15.71
N ALA A 17 40.62 -14.46 -16.70
CA ALA A 17 39.25 -14.00 -16.56
C ALA A 17 38.30 -15.16 -16.86
N THR A 18 37.55 -15.63 -15.86
CA THR A 18 36.40 -16.51 -16.05
C THR A 18 35.52 -15.90 -17.14
N GLN A 19 35.33 -16.65 -18.23
CA GLN A 19 34.66 -16.15 -19.43
C GLN A 19 33.19 -15.84 -19.09
N THR A 20 32.90 -14.57 -18.79
CA THR A 20 31.56 -14.13 -18.41
C THR A 20 30.59 -14.40 -19.57
N LYS A 21 29.56 -15.21 -19.30
CA LYS A 21 28.52 -15.54 -20.28
C LYS A 21 27.71 -14.29 -20.59
N ARG A 22 27.36 -14.05 -21.85
CA ARG A 22 26.61 -12.85 -22.25
C ARG A 22 25.21 -13.19 -22.72
N VAL A 23 24.23 -12.53 -22.12
CA VAL A 23 22.80 -12.72 -22.39
C VAL A 23 22.21 -11.42 -22.89
N PHE A 24 21.60 -11.46 -24.07
CA PHE A 24 21.01 -10.29 -24.71
C PHE A 24 19.49 -10.45 -24.79
N VAL A 25 18.75 -9.54 -24.15
CA VAL A 25 17.28 -9.53 -24.14
C VAL A 25 16.77 -8.46 -25.08
N CYS A 26 15.91 -8.81 -26.03
CA CYS A 26 15.29 -7.84 -26.93
C CYS A 26 14.30 -6.94 -26.18
N THR A 27 14.57 -5.64 -26.12
CA THR A 27 13.75 -4.62 -25.46
C THR A 27 13.05 -3.68 -26.45
N ASN A 28 12.83 -4.12 -27.69
CA ASN A 28 12.07 -3.34 -28.66
C ASN A 28 10.62 -3.12 -28.21
N ARG A 29 9.93 -2.16 -28.82
CA ARG A 29 8.54 -1.82 -28.47
C ARG A 29 7.61 -3.06 -28.41
N TRP A 30 7.63 -3.88 -29.46
CA TRP A 30 6.80 -5.10 -29.54
C TRP A 30 7.13 -6.13 -28.45
N CYS A 31 8.40 -6.34 -28.13
CA CYS A 31 8.84 -7.24 -27.08
C CYS A 31 8.54 -6.66 -25.70
N LYS A 32 8.61 -5.34 -25.51
CA LYS A 32 8.20 -4.64 -24.27
C LYS A 32 6.71 -4.85 -23.99
N GLU A 33 5.87 -4.67 -25.02
CA GLU A 33 4.42 -4.96 -24.95
C GLU A 33 4.13 -6.45 -24.63
N ARG A 34 5.10 -7.33 -24.89
CA ARG A 34 5.03 -8.77 -24.57
C ARG A 34 5.76 -9.16 -23.29
N GLY A 35 6.16 -8.19 -22.46
CA GLY A 35 6.76 -8.46 -21.15
C GLY A 35 8.28 -8.65 -21.14
N SER A 36 9.01 -8.23 -22.18
CA SER A 36 10.49 -8.34 -22.19
C SER A 36 11.18 -7.59 -21.07
N GLY A 37 10.54 -6.56 -20.51
CA GLY A 37 11.02 -5.90 -19.30
C GLY A 37 11.07 -6.87 -18.11
N ALA A 38 9.99 -7.64 -17.90
CA ALA A 38 9.96 -8.68 -16.87
C ALA A 38 10.98 -9.78 -17.13
N THR A 39 11.15 -10.19 -18.40
CA THR A 39 12.19 -11.15 -18.78
C THR A 39 13.59 -10.64 -18.45
N LEU A 40 13.91 -9.39 -18.80
CA LEU A 40 15.19 -8.76 -18.51
C LEU A 40 15.43 -8.67 -17.00
N SER A 41 14.45 -8.16 -16.24
CA SER A 41 14.52 -8.11 -14.78
C SER A 41 14.68 -9.49 -14.15
N SER A 42 14.08 -10.54 -14.73
CA SER A 42 14.25 -11.91 -14.25
C SER A 42 15.67 -12.42 -14.45
N PHE A 43 16.29 -12.12 -15.59
CA PHE A 43 17.69 -12.47 -15.82
C PHE A 43 18.61 -11.71 -14.85
N VAL A 44 18.42 -10.40 -14.71
CA VAL A 44 19.21 -9.58 -13.77
C VAL A 44 19.03 -10.04 -12.32
N GLY A 45 17.81 -10.41 -11.92
CA GLY A 45 17.54 -10.85 -10.56
C GLY A 45 17.97 -12.28 -10.23
N LEU A 46 18.17 -13.15 -11.23
CA LEU A 46 18.54 -14.56 -11.02
C LEU A 46 19.98 -14.88 -11.36
N ALA A 47 20.59 -14.13 -12.27
CA ALA A 47 21.93 -14.41 -12.75
C ALA A 47 22.96 -13.67 -11.88
N PRO A 48 23.97 -14.37 -11.35
CA PRO A 48 25.01 -13.73 -10.57
C PRO A 48 25.88 -12.85 -11.49
N GLU A 49 26.14 -11.61 -11.07
CA GLU A 49 26.74 -10.56 -11.90
C GLU A 49 28.16 -10.88 -12.38
N ASP A 50 28.88 -11.74 -11.66
CA ASP A 50 30.22 -12.23 -11.97
C ASP A 50 30.24 -13.33 -13.03
N GLU A 51 29.17 -14.13 -13.15
CA GLU A 51 29.10 -15.22 -14.14
C GLU A 51 28.38 -14.82 -15.43
N VAL A 52 27.35 -13.96 -15.34
CA VAL A 52 26.47 -13.65 -16.47
C VAL A 52 26.26 -12.14 -16.63
N LEU A 53 26.74 -11.61 -17.75
CA LEU A 53 26.44 -10.26 -18.18
C LEU A 53 25.11 -10.22 -18.94
N VAL A 54 24.09 -9.62 -18.33
CA VAL A 54 22.76 -9.46 -18.93
C VAL A 54 22.64 -8.06 -19.53
N GLN A 55 22.32 -7.97 -20.83
CA GLN A 55 22.17 -6.71 -21.53
C GLN A 55 20.82 -6.60 -22.25
N GLY A 56 20.07 -5.54 -21.95
CA GLY A 56 18.91 -5.16 -22.75
C GLY A 56 19.35 -4.52 -24.06
N VAL A 57 18.81 -4.97 -25.18
CA VAL A 57 19.14 -4.44 -26.51
C VAL A 57 17.89 -4.02 -27.29
N ASN A 58 17.91 -2.80 -27.81
CA ASN A 58 16.74 -2.13 -28.39
C ASN A 58 16.04 -2.95 -29.45
N CYS A 59 16.76 -3.64 -30.31
CA CYS A 59 16.20 -4.70 -31.14
C CYS A 59 17.36 -5.63 -31.46
N LEU A 60 17.15 -6.95 -31.37
CA LEU A 60 18.14 -7.95 -31.76
C LEU A 60 18.33 -8.01 -33.30
N GLY A 61 18.12 -6.90 -34.04
CA GLY A 61 18.35 -6.64 -35.48
C GLY A 61 17.17 -6.07 -36.33
N ARG A 62 17.43 -5.54 -37.54
CA ARG A 62 16.50 -5.05 -38.63
C ARG A 62 15.17 -4.33 -38.31
N CYS A 63 14.86 -3.92 -37.08
CA CYS A 63 13.68 -3.11 -36.78
C CYS A 63 13.75 -1.69 -37.37
N ASN A 64 14.97 -1.20 -37.64
CA ASN A 64 15.22 0.03 -38.41
C ASN A 64 16.08 -0.34 -39.64
N LYS A 65 15.75 0.26 -40.79
CA LYS A 65 16.52 0.15 -42.03
C LYS A 65 17.82 0.96 -42.00
N ASP A 66 18.05 1.75 -40.96
CA ASP A 66 19.13 2.73 -40.93
C ASP A 66 20.38 2.21 -40.19
N GLU A 67 21.53 2.45 -40.82
CA GLU A 67 22.86 1.87 -40.63
C GLU A 67 23.51 2.11 -39.25
N VAL A 68 23.08 1.40 -38.20
CA VAL A 68 23.93 1.25 -37.01
C VAL A 68 24.58 -0.12 -37.01
N LEU A 69 25.87 -0.13 -37.37
CA LEU A 69 26.82 -1.24 -37.28
C LEU A 69 27.16 -1.57 -35.80
N VAL A 70 26.15 -1.87 -34.98
CA VAL A 70 26.41 -2.79 -33.87
C VAL A 70 26.55 -4.15 -34.52
N GLN A 71 27.67 -4.85 -34.34
CA GLN A 71 27.93 -6.20 -34.89
C GLN A 71 26.63 -6.98 -34.97
N GLY A 72 26.13 -7.12 -36.20
CA GLY A 72 24.71 -7.33 -36.48
C GLY A 72 24.25 -8.71 -36.01
N VAL A 73 23.89 -8.82 -34.75
CA VAL A 73 23.00 -9.86 -34.28
C VAL A 73 21.70 -9.64 -35.06
N ASN A 74 21.43 -10.49 -36.05
CA ASN A 74 20.29 -10.38 -36.98
C ASN A 74 18.96 -10.61 -36.24
N CYS A 75 17.94 -9.76 -36.39
CA CYS A 75 16.65 -10.03 -35.75
C CYS A 75 15.97 -11.12 -36.52
N LEU A 76 15.46 -12.10 -35.81
CA LEU A 76 14.84 -13.28 -36.39
C LEU A 76 13.52 -12.98 -37.11
N GLY A 77 13.09 -11.72 -37.19
CA GLY A 77 11.77 -11.35 -37.72
C GLY A 77 10.62 -11.91 -36.87
N ARG A 78 10.90 -12.25 -35.59
CA ARG A 78 10.00 -12.96 -34.68
C ARG A 78 9.57 -12.13 -33.47
N CYS A 79 9.73 -10.81 -33.49
CA CYS A 79 9.32 -9.94 -32.37
C CYS A 79 7.81 -10.02 -32.08
N ASN A 80 7.00 -10.43 -33.07
CA ASN A 80 5.57 -10.71 -32.88
C ASN A 80 5.29 -11.95 -32.00
N LYS A 81 6.29 -12.81 -31.77
CA LYS A 81 6.15 -14.02 -30.95
C LYS A 81 6.55 -13.81 -29.49
N GLY A 82 6.98 -12.62 -29.07
CA GLY A 82 7.27 -12.33 -27.66
C GLY A 82 8.72 -11.97 -27.37
N PRO A 83 9.15 -11.98 -26.10
CA PRO A 83 10.52 -11.65 -25.74
C PRO A 83 11.47 -12.66 -26.36
N ASN A 84 12.43 -12.15 -27.13
CA ASN A 84 13.47 -12.93 -27.78
C ASN A 84 14.79 -12.69 -27.05
N LEU A 85 15.59 -13.74 -26.94
CA LEU A 85 16.84 -13.75 -26.20
C LEU A 85 17.93 -14.41 -27.05
N ARG A 86 19.14 -13.89 -26.93
CA ARG A 86 20.34 -14.54 -27.42
C ARG A 86 21.34 -14.75 -26.30
N VAL A 87 22.04 -15.86 -26.36
CA VAL A 87 23.08 -16.23 -25.42
C VAL A 87 24.34 -16.54 -26.20
N LEU A 88 25.44 -15.86 -25.88
CA LEU A 88 26.76 -16.12 -26.46
C LEU A 88 27.45 -17.22 -25.63
N GLN A 89 27.73 -18.35 -26.26
CA GLN A 89 28.45 -19.46 -25.65
C GLN A 89 29.97 -19.24 -25.68
N GLU A 90 30.70 -20.03 -24.90
CA GLU A 90 32.17 -19.95 -24.77
C GLU A 90 32.89 -20.24 -26.10
N ASP A 91 32.29 -21.07 -26.96
CA ASP A 91 32.78 -21.42 -28.30
C ASP A 91 32.48 -20.33 -29.36
N GLY A 92 31.87 -19.21 -28.95
CA GLY A 92 31.47 -18.12 -29.82
C GLY A 92 30.17 -18.37 -30.60
N THR A 93 29.50 -19.50 -30.38
CA THR A 93 28.20 -19.78 -31.01
C THR A 93 27.06 -19.08 -30.26
N TRP A 94 25.95 -18.87 -30.98
CA TRP A 94 24.78 -18.19 -30.47
C TRP A 94 23.64 -19.17 -30.25
N LEU A 95 23.12 -19.23 -29.02
CA LEU A 95 21.84 -19.87 -28.72
C LEU A 95 20.71 -18.85 -28.77
N GLU A 96 19.59 -19.25 -29.35
CA GLU A 96 18.44 -18.38 -29.55
C GLU A 96 17.19 -18.95 -28.89
N PHE A 97 16.54 -18.11 -28.10
CA PHE A 97 15.32 -18.47 -27.42
C PHE A 97 14.23 -17.46 -27.80
N ASN A 98 13.03 -17.97 -28.02
CA ASN A 98 11.86 -17.18 -28.38
C ASN A 98 10.75 -17.45 -27.36
N ARG A 99 9.80 -16.52 -27.21
CA ARG A 99 8.66 -16.64 -26.27
C ARG A 99 9.11 -16.79 -24.81
N ILE A 100 10.08 -16.01 -24.34
CA ILE A 100 10.46 -16.10 -22.91
C ILE A 100 9.56 -15.17 -22.11
N ASP A 101 8.38 -15.70 -21.76
CA ASP A 101 7.27 -14.99 -21.11
C ASP A 101 7.09 -15.35 -19.63
N SER A 102 8.00 -16.15 -19.05
CA SER A 102 7.90 -16.61 -17.67
C SER A 102 9.27 -16.77 -17.00
N VAL A 103 9.30 -16.52 -15.69
CA VAL A 103 10.49 -16.71 -14.84
C VAL A 103 10.99 -18.14 -14.89
N GLU A 104 10.08 -19.12 -14.96
CA GLU A 104 10.44 -20.54 -15.07
C GLU A 104 11.26 -20.84 -16.32
N ARG A 105 10.96 -20.18 -17.45
CA ARG A 105 11.76 -20.31 -18.68
C ARG A 105 13.14 -19.67 -18.51
N VAL A 106 13.22 -18.50 -17.86
CA VAL A 106 14.50 -17.84 -17.54
C VAL A 106 15.36 -18.73 -16.65
N TYR A 107 14.79 -19.27 -15.58
CA TYR A 107 15.44 -20.21 -14.67
C TYR A 107 15.98 -21.45 -15.40
N LYS A 108 15.18 -22.06 -16.28
CA LYS A 108 15.62 -23.19 -17.11
C LYS A 108 16.75 -22.81 -18.05
N ILE A 109 16.72 -21.62 -18.66
CA ILE A 109 17.80 -21.15 -19.54
C ILE A 109 19.11 -21.01 -18.76
N LEU A 110 19.07 -20.33 -17.61
CA LEU A 110 20.24 -20.16 -16.76
C LEU A 110 20.82 -21.50 -16.27
N ARG A 111 19.95 -22.41 -15.82
CA ARG A 111 20.38 -23.71 -15.29
C ARG A 111 20.82 -24.70 -16.37
N ASP A 112 19.99 -24.90 -17.39
CA ASP A 112 20.16 -26.01 -18.35
C ASP A 112 21.08 -25.65 -19.51
N PHE A 113 21.16 -24.37 -19.90
CA PHE A 113 21.94 -23.94 -21.07
C PHE A 113 23.18 -23.13 -20.71
N LEU A 114 23.17 -22.47 -19.55
CA LEU A 114 24.30 -21.69 -19.06
C LEU A 114 25.02 -22.35 -17.88
N SER A 115 24.49 -23.46 -17.33
CA SER A 115 25.07 -24.15 -16.17
C SER A 115 25.32 -23.22 -14.97
N VAL A 116 24.47 -22.21 -14.79
CA VAL A 116 24.55 -21.21 -13.71
C VAL A 116 23.80 -21.74 -12.49
N GLY A 117 24.42 -21.63 -11.32
CA GLY A 117 23.86 -22.06 -10.04
C GLY A 117 22.76 -21.14 -9.52
N VAL A 118 21.57 -21.18 -10.13
CA VAL A 118 20.44 -20.32 -9.72
C VAL A 118 19.63 -20.95 -8.59
N SER A 119 19.32 -20.16 -7.56
CA SER A 119 18.41 -20.57 -6.48
C SER A 119 16.98 -20.74 -7.00
N ARG A 120 16.40 -21.93 -6.79
CA ARG A 120 14.98 -22.18 -7.09
C ARG A 120 14.06 -21.29 -6.27
N THR A 121 14.40 -21.00 -5.01
CA THR A 121 13.63 -20.11 -4.15
C THR A 121 13.59 -18.69 -4.72
N ALA A 122 14.70 -18.19 -5.27
CA ALA A 122 14.74 -16.88 -5.93
C ALA A 122 13.83 -16.85 -7.17
N ALA A 123 13.86 -17.90 -7.99
CA ALA A 123 12.99 -18.03 -9.17
C ALA A 123 11.50 -18.07 -8.80
N GLU A 124 11.12 -18.83 -7.77
CA GLU A 124 9.74 -18.89 -7.28
C GLU A 124 9.30 -17.56 -6.66
N CYS A 125 10.20 -16.85 -5.98
CA CYS A 125 9.94 -15.52 -5.41
C CYS A 125 9.66 -14.48 -6.50
N LEU A 126 10.51 -14.42 -7.54
CA LEU A 126 10.28 -13.54 -8.70
C LEU A 126 8.99 -13.89 -9.44
N LYS A 127 8.67 -15.18 -9.57
CA LYS A 127 7.41 -15.61 -10.19
C LYS A 127 6.21 -14.97 -9.47
N TYR A 128 6.16 -15.04 -8.15
CA TYR A 128 5.09 -14.41 -7.38
C TYR A 128 5.13 -12.88 -7.44
N ASN A 129 6.32 -12.26 -7.49
CA ASN A 129 6.45 -10.82 -7.74
C ASN A 129 5.75 -10.41 -9.05
N PHE A 130 6.09 -11.06 -10.16
CA PHE A 130 5.48 -10.74 -11.46
C PHE A 130 3.98 -11.06 -11.53
N GLN A 131 3.54 -12.15 -10.88
CA GLN A 131 2.10 -12.43 -10.76
C GLN A 131 1.38 -11.31 -9.99
N GLY A 132 1.98 -10.85 -8.87
CA GLY A 132 1.45 -9.73 -8.10
C GLY A 132 1.33 -8.46 -8.93
N ASN A 133 2.37 -8.12 -9.71
CA ASN A 133 2.34 -6.98 -10.62
C ASN A 133 1.25 -7.15 -11.70
N SER A 134 1.09 -8.37 -12.25
CA SER A 134 0.05 -8.64 -13.23
C SER A 134 -1.37 -8.47 -12.67
N HIS A 135 -1.60 -8.88 -11.43
CA HIS A 135 -2.87 -8.65 -10.75
C HIS A 135 -3.08 -7.16 -10.45
N LEU A 136 -2.03 -6.46 -10.03
CA LEU A 136 -2.07 -5.02 -9.76
C LEU A 136 -2.43 -4.21 -11.02
N ASP A 137 -1.85 -4.55 -12.18
CA ASP A 137 -2.16 -3.93 -13.47
C ASP A 137 -3.63 -4.12 -13.89
N LYS A 138 -4.26 -5.21 -13.44
CA LYS A 138 -5.69 -5.50 -13.66
C LYS A 138 -6.60 -4.93 -12.58
N ASN A 139 -6.05 -4.20 -11.61
CA ASN A 139 -6.75 -3.70 -10.43
C ASN A 139 -7.34 -4.83 -9.54
N GLU A 140 -6.76 -6.03 -9.60
CA GLU A 140 -7.05 -7.19 -8.75
C GLU A 140 -6.18 -7.11 -7.47
N VAL A 141 -6.46 -6.08 -6.66
CA VAL A 141 -5.57 -5.65 -5.56
C VAL A 141 -5.39 -6.73 -4.48
N THR A 142 -6.39 -7.57 -4.24
CA THR A 142 -6.33 -8.61 -3.21
C THR A 142 -5.40 -9.75 -3.59
N GLU A 143 -5.55 -10.23 -4.81
CA GLU A 143 -4.75 -11.25 -5.44
C GLU A 143 -3.29 -10.79 -5.57
N ALA A 144 -3.07 -9.50 -5.85
CA ALA A 144 -1.75 -8.88 -5.85
C ALA A 144 -1.08 -8.98 -4.47
N ILE A 145 -1.79 -8.57 -3.40
CA ILE A 145 -1.28 -8.62 -2.02
C ILE A 145 -0.96 -10.07 -1.60
N GLU A 146 -1.81 -11.03 -1.96
CA GLU A 146 -1.54 -12.45 -1.68
C GLU A 146 -0.29 -12.96 -2.38
N CYS A 147 -0.08 -12.58 -3.64
CA CYS A 147 1.13 -12.93 -4.38
C CYS A 147 2.38 -12.35 -3.71
N TYR A 148 2.35 -11.07 -3.30
CA TYR A 148 3.47 -10.46 -2.59
C TYR A 148 3.71 -11.11 -1.21
N ASN A 149 2.65 -11.48 -0.48
CA ASN A 149 2.79 -12.21 0.79
C ASN A 149 3.47 -13.57 0.57
N LYS A 150 3.07 -14.32 -0.46
CA LYS A 150 3.73 -15.58 -0.84
C LYS A 150 5.20 -15.35 -1.18
N ALA A 151 5.52 -14.33 -1.98
CA ALA A 151 6.90 -13.99 -2.33
C ALA A 151 7.76 -13.64 -1.10
N ILE A 152 7.23 -12.81 -0.17
CA ILE A 152 7.93 -12.42 1.06
C ILE A 152 8.13 -13.62 1.99
N SER A 153 7.14 -14.52 2.07
CA SER A 153 7.23 -15.73 2.92
C SER A 153 8.34 -16.70 2.50
N MET A 154 8.86 -16.59 1.27
CA MET A 154 10.00 -17.38 0.82
C MET A 154 11.34 -16.95 1.43
N GLY A 155 11.40 -15.76 2.04
CA GLY A 155 12.58 -15.29 2.77
C GLY A 155 13.78 -14.98 1.89
N TRP A 156 13.58 -14.60 0.61
CA TRP A 156 14.69 -14.18 -0.25
C TRP A 156 15.01 -12.69 -0.03
N ALA A 157 16.07 -12.44 0.73
CA ALA A 157 16.45 -11.11 1.22
C ALA A 157 16.66 -10.07 0.11
N ASP A 158 17.26 -10.46 -1.02
CA ASP A 158 17.64 -9.52 -2.10
C ASP A 158 16.43 -8.86 -2.77
N GLN A 159 15.23 -9.45 -2.66
CA GLN A 159 13.98 -8.88 -3.16
C GLN A 159 13.05 -8.37 -2.08
N GLU A 160 13.35 -8.57 -0.79
CA GLU A 160 12.45 -8.20 0.30
C GLU A 160 12.05 -6.72 0.21
N GLY A 161 13.03 -5.83 0.01
CA GLY A 161 12.77 -4.40 -0.13
C GLY A 161 11.85 -4.07 -1.32
N VAL A 162 12.08 -4.67 -2.49
CA VAL A 162 11.26 -4.43 -3.69
C VAL A 162 9.84 -4.94 -3.49
N LEU A 163 9.68 -6.14 -2.93
CA LEU A 163 8.38 -6.74 -2.63
C LEU A 163 7.57 -5.91 -1.64
N LEU A 164 8.21 -5.34 -0.63
CA LEU A 164 7.57 -4.43 0.32
C LEU A 164 7.07 -3.16 -0.38
N VAL A 165 7.84 -2.56 -1.31
CA VAL A 165 7.35 -1.40 -2.10
C VAL A 165 6.12 -1.77 -2.94
N MET A 166 6.15 -2.93 -3.59
CA MET A 166 5.03 -3.39 -4.43
C MET A 166 3.79 -3.68 -3.58
N ARG A 167 3.95 -4.36 -2.43
CA ARG A 167 2.86 -4.62 -1.50
C ARG A 167 2.30 -3.33 -0.87
N ALA A 168 3.16 -2.38 -0.51
CA ALA A 168 2.75 -1.05 -0.06
C ALA A 168 1.91 -0.33 -1.12
N THR A 169 2.32 -0.41 -2.38
CA THR A 169 1.57 0.16 -3.51
C THR A 169 0.17 -0.46 -3.63
N ALA A 170 0.06 -1.78 -3.52
CA ALA A 170 -1.23 -2.47 -3.52
C ALA A 170 -2.11 -2.07 -2.32
N TYR A 171 -1.53 -1.96 -1.12
CA TYR A 171 -2.27 -1.47 0.05
C TYR A 171 -2.76 -0.02 -0.10
N LEU A 172 -1.97 0.88 -0.71
CA LEU A 172 -2.43 2.24 -1.03
C LEU A 172 -3.61 2.24 -2.00
N GLN A 173 -3.56 1.42 -3.06
CA GLN A 173 -4.70 1.28 -3.97
C GLN A 173 -5.95 0.76 -3.26
N ARG A 174 -5.80 -0.23 -2.38
CA ARG A 174 -6.90 -0.74 -1.53
C ARG A 174 -7.46 0.36 -0.62
N ALA A 175 -6.59 1.15 0.02
CA ALA A 175 -7.00 2.28 0.84
C ALA A 175 -7.80 3.30 0.02
N TYR A 176 -7.35 3.66 -1.18
CA TYR A 176 -8.10 4.58 -2.05
C TYR A 176 -9.48 4.04 -2.46
N SER A 177 -9.59 2.75 -2.72
CA SER A 177 -10.89 2.10 -2.96
C SER A 177 -11.82 2.23 -1.75
N HIS A 178 -11.33 1.96 -0.54
CA HIS A 178 -12.09 2.14 0.70
C HIS A 178 -12.47 3.60 0.94
N ARG A 179 -11.56 4.55 0.69
CA ARG A 179 -11.82 5.99 0.80
C ARG A 179 -12.96 6.41 -0.13
N ARG A 180 -12.95 5.98 -1.39
CA ARG A 180 -14.02 6.28 -2.36
C ARG A 180 -15.38 5.74 -1.89
N ALA A 181 -15.41 4.50 -1.38
CA ALA A 181 -16.62 3.91 -0.83
C ALA A 181 -17.11 4.67 0.41
N LEU A 182 -16.19 5.07 1.29
CA LEU A 182 -16.48 5.87 2.48
C LEU A 182 -17.06 7.24 2.11
N THR A 183 -16.46 7.96 1.16
CA THR A 183 -16.97 9.26 0.69
C THR A 183 -18.39 9.14 0.14
N ALA A 184 -18.71 8.06 -0.58
CA ALA A 184 -20.06 7.81 -1.06
C ALA A 184 -21.07 7.58 0.09
N LEU A 185 -20.66 6.87 1.15
CA LEU A 185 -21.48 6.68 2.35
C LEU A 185 -21.66 7.98 3.14
N LEU A 186 -20.59 8.75 3.35
CA LEU A 186 -20.65 10.04 4.02
C LEU A 186 -21.55 11.02 3.28
N SER A 187 -21.54 11.00 1.95
CA SER A 187 -22.46 11.80 1.13
C SER A 187 -23.93 11.40 1.34
N ARG A 188 -24.21 10.11 1.54
CA ARG A 188 -25.56 9.63 1.90
C ARG A 188 -25.95 10.06 3.30
N VAL A 189 -25.05 9.87 4.28
CA VAL A 189 -25.25 10.33 5.66
C VAL A 189 -25.58 11.83 5.67
N ALA A 190 -24.79 12.65 4.98
CA ALA A 190 -24.97 14.10 4.94
C ALA A 190 -26.32 14.50 4.34
N ARG A 191 -26.77 13.84 3.26
CA ARG A 191 -28.09 14.12 2.66
C ARG A 191 -29.26 13.67 3.52
N ASP A 192 -29.10 12.55 4.21
CA ASP A 192 -30.20 11.96 4.97
C ASP A 192 -30.21 12.40 6.44
N MET A 193 -29.27 13.25 6.88
CA MET A 193 -29.28 13.77 8.24
C MET A 193 -30.58 14.55 8.48
N PRO A 194 -31.29 14.28 9.59
CA PRO A 194 -32.50 15.02 9.90
C PRO A 194 -32.12 16.49 10.07
N GLY A 195 -32.81 17.37 9.34
CA GLY A 195 -32.62 18.81 9.49
C GLY A 195 -32.86 19.24 10.95
N THR A 196 -32.33 20.40 11.31
CA THR A 196 -32.44 20.97 12.68
C THR A 196 -33.87 20.96 13.22
N GLY A 197 -34.87 21.26 12.38
CA GLY A 197 -36.28 21.20 12.77
C GLY A 197 -36.78 19.81 13.17
N THR A 198 -36.32 18.75 12.49
CA THR A 198 -36.67 17.37 12.84
C THR A 198 -36.03 16.97 14.17
N LEU A 199 -34.77 17.38 14.40
CA LEU A 199 -34.09 17.15 15.68
C LEU A 199 -34.78 17.90 16.83
N GLU A 200 -35.26 19.12 16.62
CA GLU A 200 -36.05 19.86 17.61
C GLU A 200 -37.36 19.16 17.96
N ILE A 201 -38.05 18.60 16.96
CA ILE A 201 -39.29 17.84 17.17
C ILE A 201 -38.97 16.57 17.99
N ILE A 202 -37.92 15.83 17.63
CA ILE A 202 -37.48 14.64 18.38
C ILE A 202 -37.14 15.02 19.82
N HIS A 203 -36.41 16.13 20.05
CA HIS A 203 -36.06 16.60 21.39
C HIS A 203 -37.29 17.02 22.22
N LYS A 204 -38.31 17.61 21.59
CA LYS A 204 -39.57 17.97 22.25
C LYS A 204 -40.46 16.76 22.54
N LEU A 205 -40.34 15.69 21.74
CA LEU A 205 -41.08 14.44 21.91
C LEU A 205 -40.38 13.44 22.83
N ALA A 206 -39.06 13.56 23.00
CA ALA A 206 -38.31 12.76 23.96
C ALA A 206 -38.93 12.99 25.34
N PRO A 207 -39.44 11.94 26.01
CA PRO A 207 -40.06 12.09 27.31
C PRO A 207 -39.03 12.71 28.24
N SER A 208 -39.33 13.93 28.70
CA SER A 208 -38.55 14.61 29.74
C SER A 208 -38.30 13.58 30.82
N ASN A 209 -37.02 13.21 30.98
CA ASN A 209 -36.55 12.09 31.77
C ASN A 209 -37.43 11.87 33.03
N PRO A 210 -38.08 10.72 33.23
CA PRO A 210 -38.98 10.50 34.38
C PRO A 210 -38.26 10.60 35.74
N HIS A 211 -36.94 10.67 35.74
CA HIS A 211 -36.08 10.95 36.91
C HIS A 211 -35.66 12.42 37.07
N ALA A 212 -36.12 13.33 36.22
CA ALA A 212 -35.94 14.75 36.44
C ALA A 212 -36.68 15.14 37.74
N SER A 213 -35.90 15.41 38.78
CA SER A 213 -36.39 15.79 40.11
C SER A 213 -37.51 16.84 39.99
N PRO A 214 -38.64 16.68 40.71
CA PRO A 214 -39.84 17.53 40.60
C PRO A 214 -39.64 19.01 40.97
N ASN A 215 -38.41 19.45 41.25
CA ASN A 215 -38.06 20.81 41.63
C ASN A 215 -37.48 21.65 40.47
N SER A 216 -37.46 21.18 39.22
CA SER A 216 -37.00 22.02 38.10
C SER A 216 -38.09 22.97 37.62
N VAL A 217 -37.73 24.25 37.62
CA VAL A 217 -38.52 25.45 37.36
C VAL A 217 -39.48 25.29 36.18
N ALA A 218 -40.77 25.57 36.42
CA ALA A 218 -41.80 25.59 35.40
C ALA A 218 -41.42 26.51 34.22
N PRO A 219 -41.57 26.07 32.96
CA PRO A 219 -41.28 26.92 31.82
C PRO A 219 -42.26 28.11 31.80
N SER A 220 -41.74 29.32 31.99
CA SER A 220 -42.49 30.58 32.07
C SER A 220 -43.10 31.04 30.73
N ASN A 221 -43.04 30.23 29.67
CA ASN A 221 -43.55 30.59 28.35
C ASN A 221 -44.74 29.72 27.92
N PRO A 222 -45.99 30.15 28.19
CA PRO A 222 -47.21 29.39 27.88
C PRO A 222 -47.52 29.27 26.38
N ARG A 223 -46.76 29.94 25.49
CA ARG A 223 -46.93 29.81 24.03
C ARG A 223 -46.17 28.63 23.42
N ALA A 224 -45.11 28.13 24.07
CA ALA A 224 -44.34 26.99 23.54
C ALA A 224 -45.05 25.63 23.73
N ALA A 225 -45.98 25.54 24.69
CA ALA A 225 -46.69 24.31 25.04
C ALA A 225 -47.85 23.94 24.09
N ARG A 226 -48.24 24.81 23.15
CA ARG A 226 -49.45 24.63 22.32
C ARG A 226 -49.25 23.94 20.96
N VAL A 227 -48.02 23.58 20.59
CA VAL A 227 -47.73 22.97 19.27
C VAL A 227 -47.59 21.44 19.33
N LEU A 228 -47.52 20.85 20.52
CA LEU A 228 -47.71 19.40 20.69
C LEU A 228 -49.19 19.11 20.86
N VAL A 229 -49.96 19.26 19.77
CA VAL A 229 -51.27 18.62 19.69
C VAL A 229 -50.98 17.13 19.79
N ALA A 230 -51.21 16.55 20.97
CA ALA A 230 -51.31 15.10 21.12
C ALA A 230 -52.23 14.65 19.98
N PRO A 231 -51.75 13.81 19.03
CA PRO A 231 -52.60 13.41 17.93
C PRO A 231 -53.86 12.84 18.56
N SER A 232 -55.00 13.46 18.28
CA SER A 232 -56.31 13.04 18.78
C SER A 232 -56.63 11.59 18.38
N ASN A 233 -55.82 11.02 17.50
CA ASN A 233 -55.82 9.64 17.09
C ASN A 233 -54.56 8.88 17.59
N PRO A 234 -54.67 7.96 18.57
CA PRO A 234 -53.55 7.17 19.07
C PRO A 234 -52.90 6.28 17.99
N ARG A 235 -53.65 5.89 16.95
CA ARG A 235 -53.12 5.12 15.82
C ARG A 235 -52.11 5.91 14.99
N ALA A 236 -52.32 7.22 14.84
CA ALA A 236 -51.40 8.09 14.12
C ALA A 236 -50.08 8.28 14.90
N ALA A 237 -50.14 8.34 16.24
CA ALA A 237 -48.95 8.37 17.09
C ALA A 237 -48.10 7.09 16.91
N LEU A 238 -48.72 5.91 16.97
CA LEU A 238 -48.02 4.64 16.79
C LEU A 238 -47.34 4.54 15.42
N MET A 239 -48.01 4.93 14.34
CA MET A 239 -47.43 4.96 13.00
C MET A 239 -46.21 5.89 12.88
N LEU A 240 -46.22 7.02 13.60
CA LEU A 240 -45.07 7.94 13.64
C LEU A 240 -43.91 7.34 14.44
N VAL A 241 -44.20 6.67 15.56
CA VAL A 241 -43.19 5.96 16.36
C VAL A 241 -42.55 4.83 15.56
N ASP A 242 -43.35 4.01 14.87
CA ASP A 242 -42.85 2.92 14.03
C ASP A 242 -41.98 3.45 12.88
N ARG A 243 -42.39 4.55 12.24
CA ARG A 243 -41.61 5.22 11.19
C ARG A 243 -40.30 5.79 11.74
N LEU A 244 -40.32 6.42 12.91
CA LEU A 244 -39.12 6.94 13.55
C LEU A 244 -38.18 5.80 13.96
N ALA A 245 -38.71 4.70 14.50
CA ALA A 245 -37.93 3.53 14.85
C ALA A 245 -37.28 2.88 13.62
N ALA A 246 -38.00 2.78 12.50
CA ALA A 246 -37.45 2.29 11.24
C ALA A 246 -36.33 3.21 10.72
N TYR A 247 -36.55 4.53 10.77
CA TYR A 247 -35.54 5.52 10.40
C TYR A 247 -34.28 5.42 11.28
N CYS A 248 -34.42 5.29 12.60
CA CYS A 248 -33.30 5.11 13.51
C CYS A 248 -32.50 3.84 13.21
N ARG A 249 -33.18 2.71 12.92
CA ARG A 249 -32.52 1.46 12.52
C ARG A 249 -31.71 1.62 11.24
N GLU A 250 -32.29 2.26 10.23
CA GLU A 250 -31.60 2.52 8.95
C GLU A 250 -30.35 3.39 9.16
N LYS A 251 -30.44 4.44 9.98
CA LYS A 251 -29.32 5.32 10.28
C LYS A 251 -28.24 4.64 11.10
N GLU A 252 -28.61 3.76 12.02
CA GLU A 252 -27.67 2.92 12.75
C GLU A 252 -26.91 2.00 11.79
N THR A 253 -27.60 1.32 10.88
CA THR A 253 -26.94 0.50 9.84
C THR A 253 -25.98 1.31 8.99
N LEU A 254 -26.37 2.52 8.58
CA LEU A 254 -25.51 3.40 7.79
C LEU A 254 -24.27 3.86 8.58
N TYR A 255 -24.43 4.18 9.86
CA TYR A 255 -23.33 4.52 10.76
C TYR A 255 -22.35 3.37 10.95
N GLN A 256 -22.84 2.17 11.26
CA GLN A 256 -22.00 0.97 11.43
C GLN A 256 -21.24 0.63 10.15
N THR A 257 -21.91 0.73 8.99
CA THR A 257 -21.26 0.53 7.68
C THR A 257 -20.16 1.57 7.44
N THR A 258 -20.41 2.84 7.75
CA THR A 258 -19.44 3.92 7.61
C THR A 258 -18.22 3.69 8.51
N LYS A 259 -18.44 3.35 9.78
CA LYS A 259 -17.40 3.03 10.75
C LYS A 259 -16.54 1.85 10.29
N PHE A 260 -17.18 0.78 9.80
CA PHE A 260 -16.48 -0.38 9.25
C PHE A 260 -15.60 0.00 8.05
N ARG A 261 -16.13 0.76 7.08
CA ARG A 261 -15.36 1.21 5.91
C ARG A 261 -14.18 2.11 6.28
N TYR A 262 -14.35 2.97 7.28
CA TYR A 262 -13.27 3.78 7.81
C TYR A 262 -12.17 2.92 8.44
N GLY A 263 -12.54 1.89 9.22
CA GLY A 263 -11.58 0.94 9.79
C GLY A 263 -10.78 0.19 8.72
N LEU A 264 -11.42 -0.26 7.64
CA LEU A 264 -10.73 -0.91 6.51
C LEU A 264 -9.74 0.05 5.80
N TYR A 265 -10.14 1.31 5.63
CA TYR A 265 -9.28 2.35 5.08
C TYR A 265 -8.02 2.56 5.93
N GLU A 266 -8.18 2.74 7.24
CA GLU A 266 -7.05 2.93 8.17
C GLU A 266 -6.12 1.72 8.19
N ILE A 267 -6.65 0.49 8.27
CA ILE A 267 -5.81 -0.72 8.32
C ILE A 267 -4.99 -0.86 7.03
N ALA A 268 -5.59 -0.66 5.87
CA ALA A 268 -4.87 -0.73 4.59
C ALA A 268 -3.76 0.33 4.54
N LEU A 269 -4.05 1.55 4.97
CA LEU A 269 -3.09 2.64 4.97
C LEU A 269 -1.94 2.44 5.96
N LEU A 270 -2.21 1.91 7.15
CA LEU A 270 -1.17 1.56 8.13
C LEU A 270 -0.24 0.46 7.61
N ARG A 271 -0.78 -0.56 6.93
CA ARG A 271 0.02 -1.62 6.29
C ARG A 271 0.89 -1.07 5.17
N ALA A 272 0.34 -0.20 4.32
CA ALA A 272 1.11 0.51 3.30
C ALA A 272 2.27 1.31 3.89
N CYS A 273 2.00 2.07 4.95
CA CYS A 273 3.00 2.88 5.63
C CYS A 273 4.12 2.02 6.24
N ASN A 274 3.77 0.94 6.94
CA ASN A 274 4.76 0.04 7.53
C ASN A 274 5.67 -0.59 6.46
N ASP A 275 5.08 -1.15 5.40
CA ASP A 275 5.83 -1.76 4.30
C ASP A 275 6.76 -0.74 3.61
N ALA A 276 6.27 0.47 3.34
CA ALA A 276 7.06 1.50 2.68
C ALA A 276 8.21 2.00 3.57
N LEU A 277 7.97 2.22 4.87
CA LEU A 277 9.01 2.60 5.82
C LEU A 277 10.07 1.50 5.96
N ARG A 278 9.66 0.24 6.03
CA ARG A 278 10.59 -0.88 6.07
C ARG A 278 11.42 -0.97 4.78
N ALA A 279 10.79 -0.76 3.62
CA ALA A 279 11.49 -0.74 2.35
C ALA A 279 12.58 0.35 2.26
N THR A 280 12.36 1.54 2.84
CA THR A 280 13.41 2.59 2.90
C THR A 280 14.63 2.21 3.72
N GLN A 281 14.49 1.27 4.67
CA GLN A 281 15.62 0.75 5.45
C GLN A 281 16.43 -0.29 4.67
N LEU A 282 15.76 -1.07 3.83
CA LEU A 282 16.37 -2.13 3.04
C LEU A 282 16.99 -1.61 1.73
N LEU A 283 16.34 -0.63 1.11
CA LEU A 283 16.74 -0.05 -0.18
C LEU A 283 16.83 1.48 -0.06
N PRO A 284 17.84 2.01 0.64
CA PRO A 284 17.98 3.46 0.85
C PRO A 284 18.21 4.23 -0.46
N ASP A 285 18.77 3.59 -1.48
CA ASP A 285 19.05 4.23 -2.77
C ASP A 285 17.87 4.11 -3.75
N TYR A 286 16.82 3.35 -3.41
CA TYR A 286 15.68 3.17 -4.29
C TYR A 286 14.63 4.27 -4.09
N ALA A 287 14.66 5.29 -4.95
CA ALA A 287 13.78 6.46 -4.91
C ALA A 287 12.28 6.13 -4.74
N LYS A 288 11.81 5.02 -5.35
CA LYS A 288 10.41 4.59 -5.24
C LYS A 288 10.00 4.22 -3.80
N CYS A 289 10.92 3.72 -2.96
CA CYS A 289 10.64 3.46 -1.54
C CYS A 289 10.24 4.74 -0.81
N TRP A 290 11.05 5.80 -0.99
CA TRP A 290 10.84 7.10 -0.36
C TRP A 290 9.55 7.75 -0.81
N LEU A 291 9.25 7.68 -2.12
CA LEU A 291 7.97 8.12 -2.66
C LEU A 291 6.79 7.44 -1.96
N ARG A 292 6.79 6.11 -1.88
CA ARG A 292 5.68 5.38 -1.27
C ARG A 292 5.53 5.64 0.23
N ALA A 293 6.63 5.85 0.93
CA ALA A 293 6.59 6.22 2.34
C ALA A 293 5.99 7.62 2.53
N GLY A 294 6.40 8.59 1.70
CA GLY A 294 5.81 9.93 1.67
C GLY A 294 4.31 9.90 1.38
N ASP A 295 3.88 9.17 0.35
CA ASP A 295 2.47 9.03 -0.03
C ASP A 295 1.63 8.46 1.13
N ALA A 296 2.12 7.39 1.77
CA ALA A 296 1.42 6.77 2.90
C ALA A 296 1.35 7.69 4.13
N LEU A 297 2.41 8.45 4.42
CA LEU A 297 2.45 9.41 5.53
C LEU A 297 1.54 10.62 5.26
N ALA A 298 1.49 11.11 4.03
CA ALA A 298 0.61 12.21 3.62
C ALA A 298 -0.87 11.82 3.77
N GLU A 299 -1.25 10.60 3.35
CA GLU A 299 -2.59 10.07 3.52
C GLU A 299 -2.96 9.85 5.01
N LEU A 300 -1.98 9.56 5.87
CA LEU A 300 -2.12 9.55 7.33
C LEU A 300 -2.14 10.96 7.96
N ARG A 301 -2.12 12.02 7.15
CA ARG A 301 -2.06 13.43 7.56
C ARG A 301 -0.81 13.79 8.38
N ARG A 302 0.29 13.06 8.20
CA ARG A 302 1.60 13.35 8.80
C ARG A 302 2.46 14.16 7.82
N PHE A 303 1.95 15.32 7.41
CA PHE A 303 2.50 16.10 6.30
C PHE A 303 3.95 16.55 6.51
N SER A 304 4.34 16.92 7.73
CA SER A 304 5.71 17.30 8.05
C SER A 304 6.69 16.17 7.78
N GLU A 305 6.34 14.95 8.17
CA GLU A 305 7.18 13.78 7.94
C GLU A 305 7.14 13.37 6.47
N ALA A 306 5.98 13.42 5.82
CA ALA A 306 5.89 13.14 4.38
C ALA A 306 6.81 14.06 3.55
N ALA A 307 6.89 15.35 3.89
CA ALA A 307 7.78 16.31 3.25
C ALA A 307 9.26 15.89 3.35
N ASP A 308 9.71 15.45 4.53
CA ASP A 308 11.08 14.96 4.72
C ASP A 308 11.41 13.80 3.77
N TYR A 309 10.47 12.87 3.55
CA TYR A 309 10.65 11.73 2.63
C TYR A 309 10.69 12.17 1.15
N TYR A 310 9.89 13.16 0.77
CA TYR A 310 9.93 13.71 -0.59
C TYR A 310 11.22 14.47 -0.88
N GLU A 311 11.79 15.16 0.10
CA GLU A 311 13.11 15.79 -0.04
C GLU A 311 14.21 14.75 -0.24
N VAL A 312 14.23 13.68 0.55
CA VAL A 312 15.21 12.58 0.39
C VAL A 312 15.12 11.96 -1.01
N ARG A 313 13.91 11.71 -1.50
CA ARG A 313 13.68 11.19 -2.87
C ARG A 313 14.32 12.11 -3.92
N ARG A 314 14.10 13.43 -3.81
CA ARG A 314 14.65 14.41 -4.74
C ARG A 314 16.18 14.36 -4.77
N PHE A 315 16.82 14.13 -3.62
CA PHE A 315 18.26 13.94 -3.55
C PHE A 315 18.70 12.62 -4.19
N SER A 316 17.98 11.50 -3.97
CA SER A 316 18.33 10.21 -4.60
C SER A 316 18.22 10.26 -6.13
N GLU A 317 17.16 10.87 -6.67
CA GLU A 317 16.97 11.00 -8.12
C GLU A 317 18.04 11.88 -8.77
N ALA A 318 18.51 12.91 -8.06
CA ALA A 318 19.61 13.75 -8.53
C ALA A 318 20.95 13.01 -8.59
N MET A 319 21.14 11.95 -7.79
CA MET A 319 22.34 11.11 -7.81
C MET A 319 22.27 10.01 -8.88
N ASP A 320 21.07 9.50 -9.19
CA ASP A 320 20.85 8.43 -10.17
C ASP A 320 20.94 8.89 -11.64
N TYR A 321 21.18 10.17 -11.92
CA TYR A 321 21.27 10.70 -13.29
C TYR A 321 22.41 10.11 -14.14
N ASP A 322 23.30 9.30 -13.56
CA ASP A 322 24.37 8.55 -14.25
C ASP A 322 24.15 7.03 -14.31
N ALA A 323 22.98 6.49 -13.91
CA ALA A 323 22.70 5.04 -13.92
C ALA A 323 21.78 4.62 -15.10
N PRO A 324 22.33 4.33 -16.30
CA PRO A 324 21.54 3.76 -17.39
C PRO A 324 21.30 2.28 -17.10
N LEU A 325 20.11 1.84 -16.63
CA LEU A 325 19.45 0.57 -17.05
C LEU A 325 18.22 0.06 -16.27
N LEU A 326 17.72 0.68 -15.20
CA LEU A 326 16.57 0.11 -14.44
C LEU A 326 15.18 0.74 -14.69
N GLN A 327 14.98 1.38 -15.85
CA GLN A 327 13.62 1.68 -16.35
C GLN A 327 12.95 0.43 -16.92
N THR A 328 12.64 -0.55 -16.07
CA THR A 328 11.69 -1.60 -16.42
C THR A 328 10.28 -1.10 -16.19
N SER A 329 9.47 -1.30 -17.21
CA SER A 329 8.05 -0.99 -17.38
C SER A 329 7.17 -1.49 -16.23
N SER A 330 7.19 -0.82 -15.08
CA SER A 330 5.98 -0.76 -14.27
C SER A 330 5.05 0.18 -15.03
N GLY A 331 3.92 -0.33 -15.52
CA GLY A 331 2.74 0.49 -15.79
C GLY A 331 2.27 1.09 -14.48
N ALA A 332 3.10 1.97 -13.90
CA ALA A 332 2.70 2.82 -12.83
C ALA A 332 1.46 3.52 -13.37
N VAL A 333 0.35 3.38 -12.65
CA VAL A 333 -0.64 4.44 -12.61
C VAL A 333 0.17 5.68 -12.26
N GLU A 334 0.57 6.41 -13.30
CA GLU A 334 1.18 7.72 -13.19
C GLU A 334 0.08 8.54 -12.54
N LEU A 335 0.16 8.66 -11.21
CA LEU A 335 -0.59 9.67 -10.51
C LEU A 335 -0.12 10.97 -11.16
N ASP A 336 -1.03 11.59 -11.90
CA ASP A 336 -0.82 12.78 -12.70
C ASP A 336 0.14 13.75 -11.97
N PRO A 337 1.32 14.07 -12.54
CA PRO A 337 2.28 14.99 -11.93
C PRO A 337 1.66 16.36 -11.61
N GLN A 338 0.64 16.79 -12.37
CA GLN A 338 -0.11 18.01 -12.05
C GLN A 338 -0.96 17.86 -10.79
N LEU A 339 -1.39 16.64 -10.45
CA LEU A 339 -2.02 16.33 -9.17
C LEU A 339 -0.99 16.46 -8.03
N ALA A 340 0.23 15.94 -8.17
CA ALA A 340 1.24 16.03 -7.11
C ALA A 340 1.70 17.48 -6.81
N GLU A 341 1.82 18.33 -7.84
CA GLU A 341 2.22 19.74 -7.68
C GLU A 341 1.06 20.64 -7.22
N THR A 342 -0.19 20.28 -7.53
CA THR A 342 -1.37 20.95 -6.95
C THR A 342 -1.66 20.49 -5.52
N LEU A 343 -1.40 19.24 -5.16
CA LEU A 343 -1.70 18.65 -3.84
C LEU A 343 -0.77 19.14 -2.71
N ALA A 344 0.44 19.64 -3.00
CA ALA A 344 1.40 20.04 -1.96
C ALA A 344 0.94 21.26 -1.09
N PRO A 345 0.19 22.24 -1.62
CA PRO A 345 -0.48 23.24 -0.79
C PRO A 345 -2.00 23.03 -0.63
N THR A 346 -2.67 22.26 -1.50
CA THR A 346 -4.14 22.10 -1.44
C THR A 346 -4.62 20.95 -0.55
N VAL A 347 -3.81 19.94 -0.21
CA VAL A 347 -4.24 18.88 0.73
C VAL A 347 -4.32 19.36 2.18
N ALA A 348 -3.90 20.60 2.46
CA ALA A 348 -4.17 21.27 3.74
C ALA A 348 -5.66 21.64 3.94
N LEU A 349 -6.48 21.65 2.89
CA LEU A 349 -7.93 21.79 2.94
C LEU A 349 -8.56 20.93 1.82
N GLU A 350 -9.06 19.73 2.13
CA GLU A 350 -10.30 19.17 1.57
C GLU A 350 -10.53 17.69 1.97
N LEU A 351 -11.01 17.46 3.20
CA LEU A 351 -12.42 17.09 3.25
C LEU A 351 -13.11 18.44 3.06
N ASP A 352 -13.96 18.59 2.05
CA ASP A 352 -14.76 19.80 1.80
C ASP A 352 -15.00 20.51 3.14
N PRO A 353 -14.48 21.73 3.37
CA PRO A 353 -14.66 22.45 4.62
C PRO A 353 -16.14 22.50 5.01
N GLN A 354 -17.03 22.55 4.01
CA GLN A 354 -18.47 22.45 4.20
C GLN A 354 -18.90 21.04 4.63
N LEU A 355 -18.27 19.96 4.16
CA LEU A 355 -18.47 18.58 4.64
C LEU A 355 -17.93 18.38 6.07
N ALA A 356 -16.77 18.92 6.40
CA ALA A 356 -16.22 18.88 7.76
C ALA A 356 -17.12 19.68 8.74
N GLU A 357 -17.61 20.84 8.32
CA GLU A 357 -18.54 21.69 9.08
C GLU A 357 -19.94 21.06 9.19
N THR A 358 -20.47 20.43 8.11
CA THR A 358 -21.75 19.72 8.15
C THR A 358 -21.69 18.41 8.95
N LEU A 359 -20.55 17.73 9.00
CA LEU A 359 -20.38 16.49 9.76
C LEU A 359 -19.99 16.74 11.23
N ALA A 360 -19.51 17.92 11.60
CA ALA A 360 -19.11 18.23 12.98
C ALA A 360 -20.24 18.03 14.01
N PRO A 361 -21.50 18.47 13.79
CA PRO A 361 -22.62 18.19 14.68
C PRO A 361 -22.92 16.70 14.78
N THR A 362 -22.79 15.96 13.67
CA THR A 362 -23.01 14.51 13.61
C THR A 362 -21.96 13.76 14.40
N ILE A 363 -20.68 14.09 14.24
CA ILE A 363 -19.57 13.50 15.00
C ILE A 363 -19.75 13.78 16.50
N GLN A 364 -20.16 15.00 16.86
CA GLN A 364 -20.43 15.35 18.25
C GLN A 364 -21.64 14.59 18.81
N TRP A 365 -22.74 14.48 18.07
CA TRP A 365 -23.93 13.71 18.44
C TRP A 365 -23.59 12.22 18.62
N LEU A 366 -22.83 11.63 17.71
CA LEU A 366 -22.38 10.23 17.76
C LEU A 366 -21.52 9.95 18.99
N ARG A 367 -20.63 10.87 19.37
CA ARG A 367 -19.83 10.77 20.61
C ARG A 367 -20.72 10.78 21.86
N THR A 368 -21.74 11.65 21.89
CA THR A 368 -22.67 11.72 23.02
C THR A 368 -23.60 10.52 23.11
N ALA A 369 -24.03 9.96 21.98
CA ALA A 369 -24.86 8.76 21.93
C ALA A 369 -24.09 7.50 22.38
N SER A 370 -22.82 7.38 21.98
CA SER A 370 -21.94 6.26 22.39
C SER A 370 -21.63 6.28 23.89
N ALA A 371 -21.40 7.46 24.48
CA ALA A 371 -21.12 7.61 25.91
C ALA A 371 -22.33 7.26 26.81
N GLY A 372 -23.55 7.29 26.27
CA GLY A 372 -24.78 6.94 27.00
C GLY A 372 -25.03 5.43 27.15
N GLY A 373 -24.29 4.57 26.43
CA GLY A 373 -24.48 3.12 26.44
C GLY A 373 -23.48 2.33 27.30
N GLU A 374 -22.43 2.97 27.84
CA GLU A 374 -21.33 2.28 28.54
C GLU A 374 -21.60 2.02 30.04
N GLY A 375 -22.74 2.48 30.57
CA GLY A 375 -23.08 2.35 31.99
C GLY A 375 -23.22 0.91 32.52
N ASP A 376 -23.57 -0.04 31.65
CA ASP A 376 -23.83 -1.43 32.06
C ASP A 376 -22.66 -2.39 31.79
N ALA A 377 -21.69 -2.03 30.95
CA ALA A 377 -20.53 -2.89 30.64
C ALA A 377 -19.41 -2.82 31.70
N ALA A 378 -19.28 -1.68 32.39
CA ALA A 378 -18.25 -1.44 33.41
C ALA A 378 -18.44 -2.29 34.69
N ALA A 379 -19.68 -2.75 34.97
CA ALA A 379 -19.96 -3.63 36.10
C ALA A 379 -19.43 -5.06 35.89
N THR A 380 -19.32 -5.50 34.63
CA THR A 380 -18.82 -6.84 34.26
C THR A 380 -17.30 -6.94 34.24
N ASP A 381 -16.58 -5.87 33.85
CA ASP A 381 -15.11 -5.87 33.81
C ASP A 381 -14.45 -5.78 35.20
N ALA A 382 -15.11 -5.14 36.17
CA ALA A 382 -14.65 -5.07 37.57
C ALA A 382 -14.74 -6.43 38.30
N ALA A 383 -15.45 -7.42 37.74
CA ALA A 383 -15.54 -8.78 38.26
C ALA A 383 -14.43 -9.69 37.71
N LEU A 384 -13.95 -9.46 36.48
CA LEU A 384 -12.90 -10.27 35.85
C LEU A 384 -11.47 -9.83 36.26
N GLY A 385 -11.26 -8.54 36.55
CA GLY A 385 -9.94 -7.98 36.90
C GLY A 385 -9.36 -8.41 38.26
N ARG A 386 -10.10 -9.15 39.10
CA ARG A 386 -9.64 -9.57 40.44
C ARG A 386 -8.99 -10.96 40.50
N ARG A 387 -8.87 -11.69 39.39
CA ARG A 387 -8.32 -13.06 39.38
C ARG A 387 -6.95 -13.25 38.76
N LEU A 388 -6.31 -12.21 38.23
CA LEU A 388 -4.97 -12.33 37.62
C LEU A 388 -4.09 -11.15 38.02
N GLY A 389 -3.29 -11.32 39.06
CA GLY A 389 -2.31 -10.32 39.47
C GLY A 389 -1.40 -10.78 40.60
N SER A 390 -0.27 -11.42 40.27
CA SER A 390 0.96 -11.28 41.05
C SER A 390 2.17 -11.71 40.21
N GLN A 391 3.25 -10.94 40.36
CA GLN A 391 4.63 -11.15 39.88
C GLN A 391 4.97 -10.48 38.53
N THR A 392 5.66 -9.34 38.60
CA THR A 392 7.13 -9.32 38.44
C THR A 392 7.71 -7.94 38.74
N ASP A 393 8.95 -7.99 39.20
CA ASP A 393 9.70 -6.98 39.92
C ASP A 393 10.18 -5.77 39.09
N ALA A 394 10.43 -4.71 39.86
CA ALA A 394 11.16 -3.52 39.49
C ALA A 394 12.67 -3.78 39.41
N SER A 395 13.34 -3.26 38.38
CA SER A 395 14.62 -2.54 38.53
C SER A 395 15.09 -1.94 37.20
N VAL A 396 15.93 -0.90 37.33
CA VAL A 396 16.81 -0.28 36.33
C VAL A 396 16.19 0.88 35.53
N ALA A 397 16.49 2.12 35.96
CA ALA A 397 17.49 2.96 35.28
C ALA A 397 17.61 4.34 35.94
N ASN A 398 18.81 4.65 36.42
CA ASN A 398 19.25 6.01 36.74
C ASN A 398 20.70 6.14 36.26
N VAL A 399 20.95 6.76 35.09
CA VAL A 399 22.29 7.24 34.69
C VAL A 399 22.15 8.55 33.93
N ASN A 400 22.99 9.49 34.37
CA ASN A 400 23.06 10.89 34.03
C ASN A 400 23.53 11.21 32.61
N ARG A 401 23.12 12.42 32.19
CA ARG A 401 23.63 13.23 31.09
C ARG A 401 25.14 13.49 31.20
N ALA A 402 25.86 13.29 30.10
CA ALA A 402 27.12 13.98 29.80
C ALA A 402 27.21 14.24 28.28
N ALA A 403 27.78 15.39 27.93
CA ALA A 403 27.80 16.01 26.61
C ALA A 403 28.66 15.26 25.57
N LEU A 404 28.27 15.30 24.29
CA LEU A 404 29.03 14.80 23.13
C LEU A 404 29.01 15.79 21.94
N PRO A 405 30.07 15.80 21.08
CA PRO A 405 30.37 16.84 20.08
C PRO A 405 29.65 16.67 18.73
N PRO A 406 29.73 17.65 17.79
CA PRO A 406 28.80 17.76 16.66
C PRO A 406 29.20 16.87 15.49
N ARG A 407 28.91 15.56 15.57
CA ARG A 407 28.90 14.64 14.42
C ARG A 407 28.04 13.40 14.68
N ALA A 408 26.86 13.59 15.26
CA ALA A 408 25.86 12.55 15.43
C ALA A 408 24.44 13.16 15.37
N ARG A 409 23.91 13.35 14.14
CA ARG A 409 22.50 13.71 13.89
C ARG A 409 21.77 12.70 12.99
N ARG A 410 22.27 11.46 12.86
CA ARG A 410 21.60 10.38 12.09
C ARG A 410 21.00 9.25 12.94
N GLY A 411 20.93 9.38 14.27
CA GLY A 411 20.52 8.27 15.16
C GLY A 411 19.25 8.47 15.99
N ALA A 412 18.65 9.66 16.04
CA ALA A 412 17.62 9.96 17.05
C ALA A 412 16.20 9.45 16.72
N THR A 413 15.90 9.10 15.47
CA THR A 413 14.57 8.60 15.06
C THR A 413 14.40 7.09 15.24
N LEU A 414 15.49 6.35 15.50
CA LEU A 414 15.52 4.88 15.54
C LEU A 414 15.11 4.24 16.88
N ALA A 415 15.04 5.02 17.97
CA ALA A 415 14.82 4.46 19.32
C ALA A 415 13.34 4.34 19.74
N LEU A 416 12.40 5.01 19.05
CA LEU A 416 10.98 5.07 19.45
C LEU A 416 10.09 3.93 18.91
N LEU A 417 10.59 3.06 18.02
CA LEU A 417 9.77 2.06 17.33
C LEU A 417 9.86 0.63 17.90
N ARG A 418 10.83 0.32 18.77
CA ARG A 418 11.03 -1.03 19.31
C ARG A 418 10.02 -1.48 20.38
N THR A 419 9.16 -0.58 20.88
CA THR A 419 8.18 -0.92 21.93
C THR A 419 6.80 -1.31 21.39
N ARG A 420 6.62 -1.45 20.06
CA ARG A 420 5.30 -1.61 19.42
C ARG A 420 4.95 -3.04 18.96
N ASP A 421 5.94 -3.94 18.87
CA ASP A 421 5.79 -5.32 18.34
C ASP A 421 4.81 -6.22 19.10
N LYS A 422 4.48 -5.92 20.36
CA LYS A 422 3.56 -6.77 21.15
C LYS A 422 2.07 -6.54 20.84
N LYS A 423 1.69 -5.49 20.11
CA LYS A 423 0.28 -5.23 19.73
C LYS A 423 -0.14 -5.89 18.41
N GLU A 424 0.80 -6.36 17.60
CA GLU A 424 0.52 -6.88 16.24
C GLU A 424 -0.13 -8.28 16.24
N SER A 425 0.20 -9.14 17.21
CA SER A 425 -0.37 -10.50 17.31
C SER A 425 -1.89 -10.53 17.54
N VAL A 426 -2.46 -9.50 18.16
CA VAL A 426 -3.90 -9.44 18.47
C VAL A 426 -4.72 -8.97 17.24
N LEU A 427 -4.13 -8.14 16.38
CA LEU A 427 -4.79 -7.60 15.18
C LEU A 427 -4.90 -8.61 14.04
N ASP A 428 -3.91 -9.48 13.86
CA ASP A 428 -3.97 -10.51 12.81
C ASP A 428 -5.02 -11.59 13.09
N THR A 429 -5.33 -11.87 14.36
CA THR A 429 -6.37 -12.83 14.74
C THR A 429 -7.79 -12.30 14.46
N ALA A 430 -8.01 -10.98 14.55
CA ALA A 430 -9.30 -10.35 14.28
C ALA A 430 -9.65 -10.29 12.77
N LEU A 431 -8.65 -10.41 11.89
CA LEU A 431 -8.85 -10.27 10.43
C LEU A 431 -9.28 -11.56 9.74
N HIS A 432 -8.96 -12.74 10.28
CA HIS A 432 -9.53 -14.01 9.77
C HIS A 432 -11.04 -14.14 10.05
N VAL A 433 -11.58 -13.34 10.96
CA VAL A 433 -13.04 -13.26 11.23
C VAL A 433 -13.74 -12.30 10.25
N GLY A 434 -12.98 -11.47 9.52
CA GLY A 434 -13.50 -10.45 8.61
C GLY A 434 -13.94 -10.97 7.24
N ASP A 435 -13.42 -12.12 6.79
CA ASP A 435 -13.79 -12.71 5.50
C ASP A 435 -15.23 -13.29 5.51
N ASP A 436 -15.77 -13.58 6.68
CA ASP A 436 -17.19 -13.93 6.86
C ASP A 436 -18.14 -12.73 6.65
N ALA A 437 -17.63 -11.49 6.65
CA ALA A 437 -18.46 -10.30 6.43
C ALA A 437 -18.92 -10.15 4.96
N GLN A 438 -18.22 -10.77 4.00
CA GLN A 438 -18.69 -10.85 2.60
C GLN A 438 -19.97 -11.71 2.50
N ALA A 439 -20.10 -12.76 3.31
CA ALA A 439 -21.31 -13.58 3.37
C ALA A 439 -22.51 -12.79 3.96
N TYR A 440 -22.27 -11.85 4.87
CA TYR A 440 -23.31 -10.97 5.41
C TYR A 440 -23.84 -9.95 4.39
N THR A 441 -23.02 -9.51 3.44
CA THR A 441 -23.49 -8.58 2.39
C THR A 441 -24.33 -9.26 1.31
N GLU A 442 -24.10 -10.54 0.99
CA GLU A 442 -24.95 -11.29 0.07
C GLU A 442 -26.29 -11.68 0.72
N ALA A 443 -26.29 -12.00 2.01
CA ALA A 443 -27.51 -12.31 2.77
C ALA A 443 -28.44 -11.10 3.00
N ALA A 444 -27.93 -9.86 2.90
CA ALA A 444 -28.74 -8.65 3.01
C ALA A 444 -29.38 -8.20 1.68
N SER A 445 -29.04 -8.87 0.57
CA SER A 445 -29.58 -8.63 -0.78
C SER A 445 -30.60 -9.66 -1.26
N THR A 446 -30.88 -10.68 -0.45
CA THR A 446 -31.99 -11.65 -0.58
C THR A 446 -33.00 -11.40 0.52
#